data_AF-A0A519TZV7-F1
#
_entry.id   AF-A0A519TZV7-F1
#
_cell.length_a   1.000
_cell.length_b   1.000
_cell.length_c   1.000
_cell.angle_alpha   90.00
_cell.angle_beta   90.00
_cell.angle_gamma   90.00
#
_symmetry.space_group_name_H-M   'P 1'
#
loop_
_entity.id
_entity.type
_entity.pdbx_description
1 polymer ?
#
loop_
_entity_poly.entity_id
_entity_poly.type
_entity_poly.pdbx_seq_one_letter_code
_entity_poly.pdbx_strand_id
1 'polypeptide(L)'
;MAEWKNISSDKLDPTFAAIRSLFLDGTINKMYKLIDYNPTKVARLFSMSYKTYHEKLKQPWKFSSFHIMILARITGIDPEVINKIIQEEALTTLDKGIEAYKLKEQKFKELSVKKTVKKK
;
A
#
# COMPACT_ATOMS: atom_id res chain seq x y z
N MET A 1 16.44 -11.27 -4.22
CA MET A 1 15.52 -10.26 -4.80
C MET A 1 16.09 -9.82 -6.14
N ALA A 2 15.28 -9.25 -7.05
CA ALA A 2 15.82 -8.71 -8.30
C ALA A 2 16.81 -7.56 -8.04
N GLU A 3 17.82 -7.39 -8.89
CA GLU A 3 18.80 -6.30 -8.77
C GLU A 3 18.19 -4.98 -9.26
N TRP A 4 17.68 -4.17 -8.34
CA TRP A 4 16.99 -2.91 -8.66
C TRP A 4 17.92 -1.71 -8.93
N LYS A 5 19.24 -1.89 -8.78
CA LYS A 5 20.25 -0.80 -8.74
C LYS A 5 20.73 -0.25 -10.10
N ASN A 6 20.19 -0.70 -11.23
CA ASN A 6 20.68 -0.31 -12.57
C ASN A 6 19.65 0.45 -13.39
N ILE A 7 19.47 1.73 -13.08
CA ILE A 7 18.90 2.71 -14.01
C ILE A 7 19.80 3.91 -13.91
N SER A 8 20.45 4.24 -15.02
CA SER A 8 21.26 5.44 -15.12
C SER A 8 20.44 6.63 -14.63
N SER A 9 20.89 7.25 -13.53
CA SER A 9 20.29 8.44 -12.93
C SER A 9 20.23 9.62 -13.89
N ASP A 10 20.96 9.55 -15.00
CA ASP A 10 21.27 10.68 -15.88
C ASP A 10 20.11 11.11 -16.79
N LYS A 11 18.96 10.42 -16.74
CA LYS A 11 17.73 10.80 -17.46
C LYS A 11 16.46 10.65 -16.63
N LEU A 12 16.57 10.69 -15.30
CA LEU A 12 15.39 10.64 -14.45
C LEU A 12 14.65 11.97 -14.51
N ASP A 13 13.34 11.93 -14.68
CA ASP A 13 12.53 13.13 -14.63
C ASP A 13 12.73 13.86 -13.28
N PRO A 14 12.91 15.18 -13.25
CA PRO A 14 13.13 15.93 -12.01
C PRO A 14 12.04 15.68 -10.95
N THR A 15 10.79 15.45 -11.39
CA THR A 15 9.70 15.07 -10.50
C THR A 15 9.98 13.74 -9.79
N PHE A 16 10.43 12.72 -10.51
CA PHE A 16 10.67 11.40 -9.94
C PHE A 16 11.94 11.37 -9.09
N ALA A 17 12.92 12.23 -9.39
CA ALA A 17 14.10 12.41 -8.57
C ALA A 17 13.73 13.05 -7.21
N ALA A 18 12.82 14.04 -7.22
CA ALA A 18 12.30 14.61 -5.99
C ALA A 18 11.53 13.55 -5.16
N ILE A 19 10.64 12.78 -5.79
CA ILE A 19 9.91 11.68 -5.13
C ILE A 19 10.89 10.67 -4.53
N ARG A 20 11.98 10.35 -5.24
CA ARG A 20 13.04 9.47 -4.73
C ARG A 20 13.62 9.97 -3.41
N SER A 21 14.10 11.21 -3.38
CA SER A 21 14.69 11.79 -2.18
C SER A 21 13.68 11.80 -1.03
N LEU A 22 12.42 12.15 -1.30
CA LEU A 22 11.38 12.22 -0.27
C LEU A 22 11.05 10.87 0.38
N PHE A 23 11.17 9.77 -0.37
CA PHE A 23 11.06 8.41 0.18
C PHE A 23 12.29 8.02 1.01
N LEU A 24 13.50 8.33 0.51
CA LEU A 24 14.74 7.98 1.20
C LEU A 24 14.95 8.79 2.49
N ASP A 25 14.57 10.06 2.48
CA ASP A 25 14.65 10.98 3.61
C ASP A 25 13.51 10.75 4.63
N GLY A 26 12.58 9.84 4.35
CA GLY A 26 11.45 9.51 5.22
C GLY A 26 10.35 10.58 5.29
N THR A 27 10.42 11.62 4.44
CA THR A 27 9.37 12.64 4.35
C THR A 27 8.05 12.03 3.91
N ILE A 28 8.09 11.10 2.94
CA ILE A 28 6.96 10.24 2.58
C ILE A 28 6.98 9.04 3.53
N ASN A 29 6.34 9.21 4.70
CA ASN A 29 6.07 8.14 5.65
C ASN A 29 4.66 7.53 5.50
N LYS A 30 3.88 8.06 4.55
CA LYS A 30 2.55 7.57 4.17
C LYS A 30 2.38 7.74 2.68
N MET A 31 1.81 6.76 2.01
CA MET A 31 1.57 6.81 0.57
C MET A 31 0.71 8.00 0.19
N TYR A 32 -0.25 8.41 1.04
CA TYR A 32 -1.10 9.57 0.78
C TYR A 32 -0.33 10.86 0.45
N LYS A 33 0.87 11.04 1.01
CA LYS A 33 1.73 12.22 0.75
C LYS A 33 2.20 12.32 -0.70
N LEU A 34 2.15 11.24 -1.48
CA LEU A 34 2.39 11.29 -2.93
C LEU A 34 1.40 12.20 -3.67
N ILE A 35 0.27 12.58 -3.05
CA ILE A 35 -0.67 13.52 -3.65
C ILE A 35 -0.07 14.92 -3.80
N ASP A 36 0.88 15.28 -2.93
CA ASP A 36 1.49 16.62 -2.91
C ASP A 36 2.59 16.76 -3.98
N TYR A 37 3.03 15.65 -4.58
CA TYR A 37 4.16 15.60 -5.49
C TYR A 37 3.74 15.10 -6.88
N ASN A 38 3.18 16.02 -7.68
CA ASN A 38 2.78 15.78 -9.08
C ASN A 38 1.83 14.56 -9.27
N PRO A 39 0.66 14.56 -8.62
CA PRO A 39 -0.22 13.40 -8.56
C PRO A 39 -0.74 12.97 -9.94
N THR A 40 -0.97 13.92 -10.85
CA THR A 40 -1.40 13.63 -12.23
C THR A 40 -0.34 12.83 -12.99
N LYS A 41 0.94 13.12 -12.76
CA LYS A 41 2.05 12.44 -13.44
C LYS A 41 2.22 11.02 -12.91
N VAL A 42 2.11 10.85 -11.60
CA VAL A 42 2.16 9.53 -10.95
C VAL A 42 0.94 8.68 -11.32
N ALA A 43 -0.26 9.25 -11.38
CA ALA A 43 -1.47 8.56 -11.83
C ALA A 43 -1.35 8.09 -13.30
N ARG A 44 -0.82 8.96 -14.18
CA ARG A 44 -0.53 8.60 -15.57
C ARG A 44 0.51 7.49 -15.66
N LEU A 45 1.55 7.52 -14.82
CA LEU A 45 2.55 6.47 -14.78
C LEU A 45 1.92 5.10 -14.48
N PHE A 46 0.99 5.07 -13.52
CA PHE A 46 0.28 3.85 -13.18
C PHE A 46 -0.86 3.50 -14.13
N SER A 47 -1.04 4.26 -15.22
CA SER A 47 -2.11 4.05 -16.20
C SER A 47 -3.50 3.96 -15.54
N MET A 48 -3.76 4.79 -14.54
CA MET A 48 -5.03 4.83 -13.81
C MET A 48 -5.61 6.24 -13.77
N SER A 49 -6.92 6.33 -13.52
CA SER A 49 -7.58 7.62 -13.34
C SER A 49 -7.11 8.33 -12.07
N TYR A 50 -7.19 9.67 -12.04
CA TYR A 50 -6.88 10.46 -10.85
C TYR A 50 -7.73 10.05 -9.63
N LYS A 51 -9.01 9.73 -9.85
CA LYS A 51 -9.91 9.25 -8.82
C LYS A 51 -9.43 7.92 -8.22
N THR A 52 -9.14 6.94 -9.08
CA THR A 52 -8.63 5.63 -8.65
C THR A 52 -7.30 5.77 -7.93
N TYR A 53 -6.42 6.64 -8.42
CA TYR A 53 -5.16 6.95 -7.76
C TYR A 53 -5.39 7.48 -6.33
N HIS A 54 -6.26 8.48 -6.17
CA HIS A 54 -6.59 9.06 -4.87
C HIS A 54 -7.22 8.03 -3.91
N GLU A 55 -8.05 7.11 -4.41
CA GLU A 55 -8.62 6.03 -3.59
C GLU A 55 -7.54 5.07 -3.10
N LYS A 56 -6.57 4.70 -3.95
CA LYS A 56 -5.45 3.84 -3.58
C LYS A 56 -4.46 4.53 -2.65
N LEU A 57 -4.25 5.84 -2.80
CA LEU A 57 -3.44 6.62 -1.86
C LEU A 57 -4.03 6.61 -0.44
N LYS A 58 -5.37 6.61 -0.31
CA LYS A 58 -6.07 6.46 0.98
C LYS A 58 -6.04 5.03 1.52
N GLN A 59 -5.87 4.04 0.65
CA GLN A 59 -5.88 2.62 0.98
C GLN A 59 -4.69 1.93 0.29
N PRO A 60 -3.46 2.11 0.81
CA PRO A 60 -2.24 1.77 0.10
C PRO A 60 -2.11 0.29 -0.26
N TRP A 61 -2.74 -0.60 0.52
CA TRP A 61 -2.80 -2.05 0.23
C TRP A 61 -3.55 -2.39 -1.07
N LYS A 62 -4.25 -1.44 -1.71
CA LYS A 62 -4.87 -1.62 -3.03
C LYS A 62 -3.91 -1.40 -4.20
N PHE A 63 -2.70 -0.92 -3.95
CA PHE A 63 -1.65 -0.94 -4.98
C PHE A 63 -1.24 -2.38 -5.25
N SER A 64 -1.25 -2.76 -6.52
CA SER A 64 -0.67 -4.06 -6.91
C SER A 64 0.84 -3.99 -6.87
N SER A 65 1.49 -5.15 -6.70
CA SER A 65 2.95 -5.27 -6.74
C SER A 65 3.54 -4.66 -8.01
N PHE A 66 2.84 -4.75 -9.14
CA PHE A 66 3.26 -4.14 -10.40
C PHE A 66 3.37 -2.61 -10.33
N HIS A 67 2.43 -1.92 -9.67
CA HIS A 67 2.52 -0.47 -9.48
C HIS A 67 3.73 -0.09 -8.62
N ILE A 68 4.02 -0.89 -7.59
CA ILE A 68 5.15 -0.69 -6.69
C ILE A 68 6.45 -0.88 -7.44
N MET A 69 6.55 -1.94 -8.26
CA MET A 69 7.70 -2.20 -9.13
C MET A 69 7.91 -1.09 -10.17
N ILE A 70 6.84 -0.57 -10.77
CA ILE A 70 6.91 0.57 -11.70
C ILE A 70 7.48 1.80 -10.98
N LEU A 71 6.96 2.13 -9.81
CA LEU A 71 7.41 3.29 -9.04
C LEU A 71 8.88 3.12 -8.65
N ALA A 72 9.23 1.97 -8.07
CA ALA A 72 10.59 1.60 -7.69
C ALA A 72 11.57 1.69 -8.86
N ARG A 73 11.17 1.16 -10.03
CA ARG A 73 11.95 1.27 -11.25
C ARG A 73 12.11 2.76 -11.62
N ILE A 74 11.05 3.53 -11.76
CA ILE A 74 11.20 4.93 -12.21
C ILE A 74 11.92 5.84 -11.23
N THR A 75 11.82 5.59 -9.93
CA THR A 75 12.51 6.39 -8.92
C THR A 75 13.90 5.86 -8.59
N GLY A 76 14.26 4.64 -9.02
CA GLY A 76 15.51 3.99 -8.65
C GLY A 76 15.59 3.67 -7.15
N ILE A 77 14.46 3.40 -6.50
CA ILE A 77 14.37 3.01 -5.09
C ILE A 77 14.14 1.51 -5.01
N ASP A 78 14.65 0.88 -3.95
CA ASP A 78 14.28 -0.49 -3.63
C ASP A 78 12.76 -0.60 -3.35
N PRO A 79 12.02 -1.48 -4.04
CA PRO A 79 10.59 -1.67 -3.77
C PRO A 79 10.28 -2.07 -2.32
N GLU A 80 11.24 -2.63 -1.58
CA GLU A 80 11.09 -2.93 -0.16
C GLU A 80 10.82 -1.68 0.68
N VAL A 81 11.43 -0.53 0.33
CA VAL A 81 11.20 0.74 1.03
C VAL A 81 9.74 1.18 0.89
N ILE A 82 9.19 1.07 -0.32
CA ILE A 82 7.80 1.44 -0.60
C ILE A 82 6.84 0.45 0.07
N ASN A 83 7.16 -0.86 -0.01
CA ASN A 83 6.36 -1.91 0.61
C ASN A 83 6.29 -1.77 2.13
N LYS A 84 7.40 -1.38 2.79
CA LYS A 84 7.43 -1.18 4.23
C LYS A 84 6.41 -0.12 4.67
N ILE A 85 6.36 1.03 3.99
CA ILE A 85 5.40 2.10 4.26
C ILE A 85 3.96 1.58 4.08
N ILE A 86 3.70 0.87 2.97
CA ILE A 86 2.37 0.29 2.70
C ILE A 86 1.96 -0.70 3.79
N GLN A 87 2.86 -1.57 4.23
CA GLN A 87 2.60 -2.57 5.27
C GLN A 87 2.32 -1.91 6.61
N GLU A 88 3.11 -0.92 7.01
CA GLU A 88 2.90 -0.14 8.24
C GLU A 88 1.50 0.52 8.26
N GLU A 89 1.06 1.09 7.13
CA GLU A 89 -0.29 1.65 7.02
C GLU A 89 -1.39 0.56 7.04
N ALA A 90 -1.12 -0.60 6.44
CA ALA A 90 -2.07 -1.70 6.34
C ALA A 90 -2.31 -2.45 7.66
N LEU A 91 -1.30 -2.54 8.55
CA LEU A 91 -1.39 -3.27 9.82
C LEU A 91 -2.63 -2.89 10.63
N THR A 92 -2.87 -1.58 10.79
CA THR A 92 -4.02 -1.06 11.54
C THR A 92 -5.38 -1.52 10.99
N THR A 93 -5.45 -1.77 9.67
CA THR A 93 -6.68 -2.24 9.02
C THR A 93 -6.78 -3.76 9.08
N LEU A 94 -5.65 -4.46 8.98
CA LEU A 94 -5.58 -5.92 9.10
C LEU A 94 -6.00 -6.38 10.50
N ASP A 95 -5.51 -5.72 11.55
CA ASP A 95 -5.84 -6.06 12.94
C ASP A 95 -7.36 -6.01 13.18
N LYS A 96 -8.01 -4.92 12.73
CA LYS A 96 -9.47 -4.77 12.78
C LYS A 96 -10.21 -5.88 12.03
N GLY A 97 -9.69 -6.29 10.87
CA GLY A 97 -10.26 -7.39 10.09
C GLY A 97 -10.17 -8.73 10.82
N ILE A 98 -9.02 -9.00 11.45
CA ILE A 98 -8.76 -10.22 12.23
C ILE A 98 -9.67 -10.27 13.47
N GLU A 99 -9.82 -9.15 14.19
CA GLU A 99 -10.72 -9.04 15.34
C GLU A 99 -12.18 -9.30 14.96
N ALA A 100 -12.63 -8.71 13.85
CA ALA A 100 -13.99 -8.91 13.35
C ALA A 100 -14.25 -10.38 12.98
N TYR A 101 -13.26 -11.07 12.44
CA TYR A 101 -13.35 -12.51 12.17
C TYR A 101 -13.46 -13.32 13.47
N LYS A 102 -12.58 -13.08 14.45
CA LYS A 102 -12.59 -13.76 15.76
C LYS A 102 -13.94 -13.61 16.47
N LEU A 103 -14.52 -12.40 16.44
CA LEU A 103 -15.83 -12.14 17.05
C LEU A 103 -16.96 -12.93 16.36
N LYS A 104 -16.93 -13.02 15.02
CA LYS A 104 -17.91 -13.83 14.27
C LYS A 104 -17.78 -15.31 14.61
N GLU A 105 -16.56 -15.81 14.72
CA GLU A 105 -16.29 -17.20 15.08
C GLU A 105 -16.78 -17.55 16.49
N GLN A 106 -16.54 -16.67 17.47
CA GLN A 106 -17.06 -16.83 18.84
C GLN A 106 -18.58 -16.88 18.88
N LYS A 107 -19.26 -15.94 18.19
CA LYS A 107 -20.72 -15.93 18.09
C LYS A 107 -21.26 -17.22 17.46
N PHE A 108 -20.59 -17.75 16.44
CA PHE A 108 -20.97 -19.01 15.81
C PHE A 108 -20.83 -20.20 16.76
N LYS A 109 -19.75 -20.25 17.56
CA LYS A 109 -19.55 -21.27 18.60
C LYS A 109 -20.62 -21.18 19.70
N GLU A 110 -20.98 -19.98 20.15
CA GLU A 110 -22.05 -19.80 21.15
C GLU A 110 -23.44 -20.19 20.63
N LEU A 111 -23.74 -19.88 19.36
CA LEU A 111 -24.99 -20.27 18.69
C LEU A 111 -25.13 -21.78 18.53
N SER A 112 -24.02 -22.47 18.23
CA SER A 112 -24.01 -23.93 18.09
C SER A 112 -24.20 -24.63 19.45
N VAL A 113 -23.56 -24.14 20.52
CA VAL A 113 -23.75 -24.65 21.89
C VAL A 113 -25.19 -24.44 22.39
N LYS A 114 -25.78 -23.25 22.19
CA LYS A 114 -27.18 -22.98 22.59
C LYS A 114 -28.20 -23.87 21.89
N LYS A 115 -27.93 -24.28 20.64
CA LYS A 115 -28.80 -25.24 19.91
C LYS A 115 -28.72 -26.67 20.45
N THR A 116 -27.59 -27.07 21.02
CA THR A 116 -27.42 -28.40 21.61
C THR A 116 -28.13 -28.51 22.97
N VAL A 117 -28.10 -27.44 23.77
CA VAL A 117 -28.75 -27.39 25.09
C VAL A 117 -30.28 -27.36 24.98
N LYS A 118 -30.86 -26.69 23.97
CA LYS A 118 -32.32 -26.66 23.74
C LYS A 118 -32.94 -27.94 23.19
N LYS A 119 -32.12 -28.94 22.81
CA LYS A 119 -32.57 -30.23 22.26
C LYS A 119 -32.55 -31.39 23.28
N LYS A 120 -32.09 -31.12 24.50
CA LYS A 120 -32.24 -32.01 25.67
C LYS A 120 -33.36 -31.50 26.55
#